data_AF-A0A1M6VJL7-F1
#
_entry.id   AF-A0A1M6VJL7-F1
#
_cell.length_a   1.000
_cell.length_b   1.000
_cell.length_c   1.000
_cell.angle_alpha   90.00
_cell.angle_beta   90.00
_cell.angle_gamma   90.00
#
_symmetry.space_group_name_H-M   'P 1'
#
loop_
_entity.id
_entity.type
_entity.pdbx_description
1 polymer ?
#
loop_
_entity_poly.entity_id
_entity_poly.type
_entity_poly.pdbx_seq_one_letter_code
_entity_poly.pdbx_strand_id
1 'polypeptide(L)'
;MKSKNLILTGILAMSSVFASAQKIKAKTQTLIIGPEKGNCIGITQRGACYQVKTSKAQKEWSDFDNPIKGFNYKPGFEYVIQVKTQKAKQPIEGVNEEYILVKQISKKKAK
;
A
#
# COMPACT_ATOMS: atom_id res chain seq x y z
N MET A 1 -62.11 17.96 -43.03
CA MET A 1 -61.60 19.22 -43.59
C MET A 1 -60.33 19.60 -42.83
N LYS A 2 -59.24 19.84 -43.56
CA LYS A 2 -58.00 20.55 -43.19
C LYS A 2 -57.02 19.83 -42.24
N SER A 3 -56.05 19.21 -42.92
CA SER A 3 -54.67 18.96 -42.54
C SER A 3 -53.97 20.12 -41.83
N LYS A 4 -52.89 19.79 -41.11
CA LYS A 4 -51.59 20.48 -41.16
C LYS A 4 -50.52 19.59 -40.51
N ASN A 5 -49.65 19.02 -41.34
CA ASN A 5 -48.31 18.57 -40.95
C ASN A 5 -47.51 19.80 -40.49
N LEU A 6 -46.64 19.69 -39.48
CA LEU A 6 -45.46 20.56 -39.39
C LEU A 6 -44.35 20.02 -38.45
N ILE A 7 -43.22 19.71 -39.10
CA ILE A 7 -41.80 19.74 -38.71
C ILE A 7 -41.14 18.63 -37.87
N LEU A 8 -40.23 18.00 -38.59
CA LEU A 8 -38.97 17.31 -38.29
C LEU A 8 -37.98 18.16 -37.45
N THR A 9 -36.90 17.51 -36.97
CA THR A 9 -35.66 18.05 -36.35
C THR A 9 -35.70 18.21 -34.82
N GLY A 10 -34.74 17.76 -34.02
CA GLY A 10 -33.44 17.17 -34.34
C GLY A 10 -32.86 16.41 -33.14
N ILE A 11 -31.94 15.50 -33.47
CA ILE A 11 -31.12 14.71 -32.57
C ILE A 11 -30.20 15.65 -31.77
N LEU A 12 -30.19 15.53 -30.44
CA LEU A 12 -28.98 15.79 -29.66
C LEU A 12 -28.82 14.66 -28.63
N ALA A 13 -28.11 13.63 -29.05
CA ALA A 13 -27.55 12.66 -28.12
C ALA A 13 -26.53 13.40 -27.25
N MET A 14 -26.95 13.77 -26.04
CA MET A 14 -26.05 14.33 -25.03
C MET A 14 -25.24 13.17 -24.44
N SER A 15 -24.28 12.67 -25.23
CA SER A 15 -23.27 11.72 -24.79
C SER A 15 -22.41 12.38 -23.72
N SER A 16 -22.82 12.23 -22.47
CA SER A 16 -22.01 12.60 -21.32
C SER A 16 -20.83 11.63 -21.25
N VAL A 17 -19.70 12.08 -21.80
CA VAL A 17 -18.41 11.43 -21.61
C VAL A 17 -18.05 11.58 -20.13
N PHE A 18 -18.42 10.60 -19.31
CA PHE A 18 -17.90 10.48 -17.95
C PHE A 18 -16.41 10.13 -18.04
N ALA A 19 -15.57 11.16 -18.14
CA ALA A 19 -14.13 11.02 -17.94
C ALA A 19 -13.89 10.62 -16.48
N SER A 20 -13.88 9.32 -16.21
CA SER A 20 -13.52 8.76 -14.92
C SER A 20 -12.02 9.00 -14.70
N ALA A 21 -11.68 10.01 -13.89
CA ALA A 21 -10.34 10.18 -13.37
C ALA A 21 -10.02 8.98 -12.46
N GLN A 22 -9.37 7.96 -13.02
CA GLN A 22 -8.87 6.83 -12.24
C GLN A 22 -7.72 7.30 -11.36
N LYS A 23 -8.04 7.66 -10.11
CA LYS A 23 -7.03 7.81 -9.04
C LYS A 23 -6.26 6.50 -8.94
N ILE A 24 -4.99 6.48 -9.34
CA ILE A 24 -4.09 5.36 -9.07
C ILE A 24 -3.98 5.24 -7.55
N LYS A 25 -4.70 4.27 -6.97
CA LYS A 25 -4.59 3.95 -5.55
C LYS A 25 -3.24 3.28 -5.34
N ALA A 26 -2.37 3.95 -4.57
CA ALA A 26 -1.14 3.32 -4.08
C ALA A 26 -1.48 1.99 -3.40
N LYS A 27 -0.71 0.93 -3.70
CA LYS A 27 -0.89 -0.39 -3.09
C LYS A 27 -0.54 -0.29 -1.61
N THR A 28 -1.55 -0.37 -0.74
CA THR A 28 -1.36 -0.41 0.70
C THR A 28 -1.53 -1.83 1.23
N GLN A 29 -0.68 -2.23 2.18
CA GLN A 29 -0.78 -3.51 2.87
C GLN A 29 -0.59 -3.35 4.37
N THR A 30 -1.14 -4.28 5.14
CA THR A 30 -0.94 -4.36 6.58
C THR A 30 0.23 -5.28 6.88
N LEU A 31 1.14 -4.83 7.74
CA LEU A 31 2.21 -5.64 8.30
C LEU A 31 2.04 -5.71 9.82
N ILE A 32 2.20 -6.91 10.36
CA ILE A 32 2.39 -7.13 11.78
C ILE A 32 3.90 -7.24 11.98
N ILE A 33 4.50 -6.34 12.75
CA ILE A 33 5.93 -6.30 13.03
C ILE A 33 6.17 -6.90 14.41
N GLY A 34 7.04 -7.90 14.47
CA GLY A 34 7.39 -8.61 15.70
C GLY A 34 8.24 -7.78 16.67
N PRO A 35 8.29 -8.20 17.94
CA PRO A 35 9.02 -7.50 19.00
C PRO A 35 10.54 -7.62 18.92
N GLU A 36 11.04 -8.53 18.08
CA GLU A 36 12.46 -8.81 17.89
C GLU A 36 12.82 -8.66 16.41
N LYS A 37 14.12 -8.44 16.17
CA LYS A 37 14.68 -8.41 14.83
C LYS A 37 15.36 -9.73 14.51
N GLY A 38 15.22 -10.19 13.28
CA GLY A 38 15.94 -11.35 12.77
C GLY A 38 17.38 -10.99 12.39
N ASN A 39 18.27 -11.99 12.44
CA ASN A 39 19.61 -11.87 11.89
C ASN A 39 19.59 -12.21 10.40
N CYS A 40 19.58 -11.19 9.55
CA CYS A 40 19.41 -11.30 8.11
C CYS A 40 20.63 -10.75 7.35
N ILE A 41 20.83 -11.21 6.12
CA ILE A 41 21.79 -10.64 5.17
C ILE A 41 21.00 -9.95 4.05
N GLY A 42 20.27 -8.90 4.40
CA GLY A 42 19.49 -8.13 3.43
C GLY A 42 20.34 -7.16 2.61
N ILE A 43 19.78 -6.71 1.48
CA ILE A 43 20.45 -5.73 0.61
C ILE A 43 20.39 -4.34 1.27
N THR A 44 19.25 -4.00 1.85
CA THR A 44 18.97 -2.67 2.43
C THR A 44 19.16 -2.61 3.95
N GLN A 45 18.96 -3.72 4.67
CA GLN A 45 19.31 -3.88 6.08
C GLN A 45 20.17 -5.13 6.26
N ARG A 46 21.33 -5.00 6.92
CA ARG A 46 22.22 -6.13 7.30
C ARG A 46 22.23 -6.32 8.80
N GLY A 47 22.21 -7.58 9.25
CA GLY A 47 22.34 -8.00 10.65
C GLY A 47 21.09 -7.85 11.52
N ALA A 48 20.15 -6.93 11.19
CA ALA A 48 18.97 -6.69 12.03
C ALA A 48 17.74 -6.28 11.19
N CYS A 49 17.00 -7.26 10.67
CA CYS A 49 15.76 -7.07 9.89
C CYS A 49 14.52 -7.14 10.76
N TYR A 50 13.42 -6.54 10.29
CA TYR A 50 12.14 -6.74 10.94
C TYR A 50 11.68 -8.20 10.76
N GLN A 51 11.08 -8.77 11.80
CA GLN A 51 10.25 -9.96 11.67
C GLN A 51 8.82 -9.52 11.35
N VAL A 52 8.22 -10.05 10.29
CA VAL A 52 6.87 -9.63 9.88
C VAL A 52 5.93 -10.80 9.61
N LYS A 53 4.64 -10.51 9.76
CA LYS A 53 3.52 -11.29 9.22
C LYS A 53 2.64 -10.39 8.39
N THR A 54 2.11 -10.91 7.29
CA THR A 54 1.19 -10.18 6.40
C THR A 54 -0.28 -10.43 6.75
N SER A 55 -0.54 -11.42 7.61
CA SER A 55 -1.88 -11.70 8.13
C SER A 55 -1.81 -12.24 9.56
N LYS A 56 -2.92 -12.11 10.31
CA LYS A 56 -3.05 -12.70 11.65
C LYS A 56 -3.09 -14.24 11.64
N ALA A 57 -3.44 -14.84 10.50
CA ALA A 57 -3.49 -16.30 10.35
C ALA A 57 -2.10 -16.91 10.15
N GLN A 58 -1.11 -16.10 9.75
CA GLN A 58 0.26 -16.55 9.56
C GLN A 58 0.90 -16.91 10.91
N LYS A 59 1.38 -18.15 11.03
CA LYS A 59 2.01 -18.67 12.26
C LYS A 59 3.48 -18.27 12.34
N GLU A 60 4.19 -18.42 11.24
CA GLU A 60 5.63 -18.16 11.16
C GLU A 60 5.93 -16.69 10.85
N TRP A 61 7.02 -16.19 11.43
CA TRP A 61 7.57 -14.89 11.07
C TRP A 61 8.42 -15.00 9.80
N SER A 62 8.58 -13.89 9.09
CA SER A 62 9.47 -13.80 7.93
C SER A 62 10.35 -12.57 8.04
N ASP A 63 11.58 -12.69 7.56
CA ASP A 63 12.50 -11.55 7.45
C ASP A 63 11.93 -10.51 6.48
N PHE A 64 11.97 -9.26 6.92
CA PHE A 64 11.68 -8.10 6.10
C PHE A 64 12.82 -7.11 6.22
N ASP A 65 13.65 -7.09 5.18
CA ASP A 65 14.90 -6.34 5.13
C ASP A 65 14.73 -4.91 4.64
N ASN A 66 13.59 -4.58 4.02
CA ASN A 66 13.34 -3.23 3.56
C ASN A 66 13.10 -2.25 4.74
N PRO A 67 13.77 -1.08 4.76
CA PRO A 67 13.44 -0.05 5.71
C PRO A 67 12.02 0.48 5.45
N ILE A 68 11.31 0.85 6.51
CA ILE A 68 9.97 1.44 6.42
C ILE A 68 10.08 2.91 6.78
N LYS A 69 10.00 3.80 5.79
CA LYS A 69 10.13 5.24 5.98
C LYS A 69 9.04 5.75 6.92
N GLY A 70 9.45 6.48 7.96
CA GLY A 70 8.56 7.05 8.97
C GLY A 70 8.18 6.08 10.10
N PHE A 71 8.64 4.82 10.06
CA PHE A 71 8.42 3.87 11.14
C PHE A 71 9.58 3.88 12.14
N ASN A 72 9.28 4.19 13.40
CA ASN A 72 10.26 4.20 14.48
C ASN A 72 10.11 2.94 15.34
N TYR A 73 10.83 1.90 14.95
CA TYR A 73 10.84 0.63 15.65
C TYR A 73 11.50 0.75 17.03
N LYS A 74 10.87 0.16 18.05
CA LYS A 74 11.46 -0.10 19.36
C LYS A 74 11.33 -1.59 19.69
N PRO A 75 12.42 -2.27 20.09
CA PRO A 75 12.38 -3.65 20.55
C PRO A 75 11.38 -3.87 21.69
N GLY A 76 10.87 -5.09 21.82
CA GLY A 76 9.93 -5.49 22.88
C GLY A 76 8.47 -5.07 22.63
N PHE A 77 8.14 -4.63 21.41
CA PHE A 77 6.77 -4.29 21.03
C PHE A 77 6.35 -4.98 19.73
N GLU A 78 5.15 -5.54 19.72
CA GLU A 78 4.48 -5.90 18.48
C GLU A 78 3.72 -4.68 17.92
N TYR A 79 3.83 -4.46 16.63
CA TYR A 79 3.15 -3.38 15.92
C TYR A 79 2.21 -3.95 14.87
N VAL A 80 1.06 -3.32 14.68
CA VAL A 80 0.28 -3.49 13.45
C VAL A 80 0.34 -2.17 12.71
N ILE A 81 0.87 -2.18 11.49
CA ILE A 81 1.05 -0.98 10.68
C ILE A 81 0.47 -1.17 9.29
N GLN A 82 0.03 -0.08 8.68
CA GLN A 82 -0.29 -0.02 7.27
C GLN A 82 0.85 0.69 6.55
N VAL A 83 1.36 0.08 5.50
CA VAL A 83 2.42 0.63 4.64
C VAL A 83 1.88 0.79 3.23
N LYS A 84 2.38 1.81 2.52
CA LYS A 84 2.23 1.91 1.07
C LYS A 84 3.54 1.51 0.41
N THR A 85 3.42 0.79 -0.69
CA THR A 85 4.54 0.45 -1.57
C THR A 85 4.47 1.31 -2.81
N GLN A 86 5.60 1.86 -3.22
CA GLN A 86 5.74 2.61 -4.46
C GLN A 86 7.10 2.33 -5.09
N LYS A 87 7.25 2.66 -6.38
CA LYS A 87 8.53 2.54 -7.07
C LYS A 87 9.58 3.42 -6.37
N ALA A 88 10.75 2.85 -6.09
CA ALA A 88 11.85 3.59 -5.51
C ALA A 88 12.29 4.72 -6.47
N LYS A 89 12.53 5.92 -5.92
CA LYS A 89 13.02 7.06 -6.71
C LYS A 89 14.43 6.84 -7.26
N GLN A 90 15.25 6.14 -6.49
CA GLN A 90 16.61 5.75 -6.84
C GLN A 90 16.73 4.24 -6.60
N PRO A 91 16.32 3.40 -7.56
CA PRO A 91 16.46 1.96 -7.45
C PRO A 91 17.94 1.57 -7.36
N ILE A 92 18.21 0.50 -6.62
CA ILE A 92 19.50 -0.20 -6.64
C ILE A 92 19.27 -1.63 -7.13
N GLU A 93 20.34 -2.35 -7.45
CA GLU A 93 20.25 -3.73 -7.92
C GLU A 93 19.46 -4.60 -6.92
N GLY A 94 18.41 -5.27 -7.40
CA GLY A 94 17.52 -6.08 -6.58
C GLY A 94 16.47 -5.33 -5.76
N VAL A 95 16.47 -3.99 -5.74
CA VAL A 95 15.54 -3.19 -4.92
C VAL A 95 14.91 -2.07 -5.75
N ASN A 96 13.65 -2.28 -6.13
CA ASN A 96 12.90 -1.38 -7.00
C ASN A 96 11.72 -0.69 -6.29
N GLU A 97 11.50 -0.99 -5.02
CA GLU A 97 10.36 -0.53 -4.24
C GLU A 97 10.80 0.16 -2.95
N GLU A 98 10.03 1.14 -2.51
CA GLU A 98 10.16 1.74 -1.18
C GLU A 98 8.86 1.58 -0.37
N TYR A 99 9.04 1.37 0.93
CA TYR A 99 7.96 1.13 1.89
C TYR A 99 7.80 2.34 2.80
N ILE A 100 6.60 2.92 2.83
CA ILE A 100 6.34 4.15 3.59
C ILE A 100 5.19 3.88 4.56
N LEU A 101 5.40 4.21 5.83
CA LEU A 101 4.36 4.14 6.85
C LEU A 101 3.19 5.05 6.46
N VAL A 102 2.00 4.46 6.36
CA VAL A 102 0.74 5.20 6.21
C VAL A 102 0.15 5.45 7.58
N LYS A 103 0.07 4.41 8.42
CA LYS A 103 -0.53 4.50 9.75
C LYS A 103 0.01 3.40 10.67
N GLN A 104 0.26 3.74 11.93
CA GLN A 104 0.40 2.75 13.00
C GLN A 104 -0.98 2.47 13.59
N ILE A 105 -1.46 1.24 13.43
CA ILE A 105 -2.78 0.80 13.90
C ILE A 105 -2.70 0.42 15.38
N SER A 106 -1.63 -0.26 15.79
CA SER A 106 -1.39 -0.61 17.19
C SER A 106 0.09 -0.72 17.52
N LYS A 107 0.40 -0.60 18.80
CA LYS A 107 1.69 -0.91 19.42
C LYS A 107 1.41 -1.53 20.78
N LYS A 108 1.85 -2.77 20.99
CA LYS A 108 1.62 -3.52 22.24
C LYS A 108 2.94 -4.05 22.75
N LYS A 109 3.20 -3.90 24.05
CA LYS A 109 4.37 -4.51 24.66
C LYS A 109 4.23 -6.03 24.54
N ALA A 110 5.27 -6.69 24.03
CA ALA A 110 5.31 -8.14 24.03
C ALA A 110 5.34 -8.65 25.47
N LYS A 111 4.67 -9.77 25.71
CA LYS A 111 4.67 -10.42 27.02
C LYS A 111 5.90 -11.30 27.17
#